data_AF-A0A6J2K8I8-F1
#
_entry.id   AF-A0A6J2K8I8-F1
#
_cell.length_a   1.000
_cell.length_b   1.000
_cell.length_c   1.000
_cell.angle_alpha   90.00
_cell.angle_beta   90.00
_cell.angle_gamma   90.00
#
_symmetry.space_group_name_H-M   'P 1'
#
loop_
_entity.id
_entity.type
_entity.pdbx_description
1 polymer ?
#
loop_
_entity_poly.entity_id
_entity_poly.type
_entity_poly.pdbx_seq_one_letter_code
_entity_poly.pdbx_strand_id
1 'polypeptide(L)'
;MGSLSRFHKIALISLGAVGGGLAYYQINSGKNEKKYGAYNSWTTNFTPSVKWDKNWDHREPESIVRPKRSDEPEEENKYNEKLEKARSKAVRHLFLIRHGQYNVQGETDKERTLTDLGRIQADLTGQRLASLDIKWDLLVKSTMTRAQETAAIIAKHLDKDIEVKDCQLLEEGAPIPPEPPVGHWRPEPRQFFQDSARIEAAFRRYFHRAPPEQTKDTYTLLVCHANVIRFFVCKALQFPPEGWLRISLNHASITWISIMPNGNVVLRSLSDTGHMEPKYITSR
;
A
#
# COMPACT_ATOMS: atom_id res chain seq x y z
N MET A 1 74.48 -16.33 27.78
CA MET A 1 73.04 -16.47 27.51
C MET A 1 72.54 -17.71 28.21
N GLY A 2 71.76 -17.56 29.29
CA GLY A 2 71.32 -18.70 30.12
C GLY A 2 70.19 -19.49 29.46
N SER A 3 70.40 -20.79 29.23
CA SER A 3 69.39 -21.71 28.72
C SER A 3 68.38 -22.08 29.80
N LEU A 4 67.10 -21.76 29.59
CA LEU A 4 66.00 -22.16 30.48
C LEU A 4 65.87 -23.70 30.53
N SER A 5 65.82 -24.24 31.76
CA SER A 5 65.59 -25.66 32.06
C SER A 5 64.26 -26.17 31.47
N ARG A 6 64.22 -27.45 31.09
CA ARG A 6 63.05 -28.12 30.49
C ARG A 6 61.78 -27.96 31.35
N PHE A 7 61.92 -27.94 32.67
CA PHE A 7 60.81 -27.71 33.61
C PHE A 7 60.26 -26.28 33.54
N HIS A 8 61.13 -25.28 33.37
CA HIS A 8 60.70 -23.88 33.24
C HIS A 8 59.94 -23.63 31.93
N LYS A 9 60.33 -24.32 30.84
CA LYS A 9 59.61 -24.25 29.56
C LYS A 9 58.22 -24.86 29.65
N ILE A 10 58.07 -26.00 30.34
CA ILE A 10 56.77 -26.65 30.54
C ILE A 10 55.86 -25.79 31.43
N ALA A 11 56.40 -25.21 32.51
CA ALA A 11 55.67 -24.31 33.39
C ALA A 11 55.18 -23.03 32.69
N LEU A 12 56.00 -22.45 31.80
CA LEU A 12 55.61 -21.29 30.99
C LEU A 12 54.49 -21.61 29.99
N ILE A 13 54.54 -22.80 29.36
CA ILE A 13 53.51 -23.24 28.42
C ILE A 13 52.19 -23.54 29.15
N SER A 14 52.25 -24.18 30.32
CA SER A 14 51.05 -24.47 31.11
C SER A 14 50.42 -23.21 31.71
N LEU A 15 51.21 -22.25 32.20
CA LEU A 15 50.71 -20.94 32.62
C LEU A 15 50.09 -20.15 31.46
N GLY A 16 50.68 -20.22 30.26
CA GLY A 16 50.13 -19.60 29.06
C GLY A 16 48.80 -20.23 28.61
N ALA A 17 48.69 -21.55 28.66
CA ALA A 17 47.47 -22.27 28.29
C ALA A 17 46.33 -22.05 29.30
N VAL A 18 46.63 -22.04 30.60
CA VAL A 18 45.65 -21.78 31.66
C VAL A 18 45.24 -20.30 31.66
N GLY A 19 46.19 -19.38 31.49
CA GLY A 19 45.90 -17.95 31.35
C GLY A 19 45.08 -17.63 30.10
N GLY A 20 45.40 -18.24 28.96
CA GLY A 20 44.64 -18.11 27.72
C GLY A 20 43.24 -18.72 27.82
N GLY A 21 43.10 -19.89 28.46
CA GLY A 21 41.81 -20.54 28.69
C GLY A 21 40.91 -19.75 29.65
N LEU A 22 41.47 -19.18 30.72
CA LEU A 22 40.75 -18.31 31.65
C LEU A 22 40.36 -17.00 30.97
N ALA A 23 41.24 -16.36 30.20
CA ALA A 23 40.90 -15.16 29.44
C ALA A 23 39.79 -15.42 28.42
N TYR A 24 39.88 -16.53 27.66
CA TYR A 24 38.83 -16.94 26.72
C TYR A 24 37.50 -17.21 27.43
N TYR A 25 37.52 -17.93 28.55
CA TYR A 25 36.34 -18.19 29.35
C TYR A 25 35.75 -16.91 29.95
N GLN A 26 36.57 -15.97 30.41
CA GLN A 26 36.10 -14.72 31.00
C GLN A 26 35.55 -13.74 29.94
N ILE A 27 36.14 -13.74 28.74
CA ILE A 27 35.63 -12.99 27.58
C ILE A 27 34.30 -13.58 27.08
N ASN A 28 34.13 -14.91 27.07
CA ASN A 28 32.94 -15.56 26.50
C ASN A 28 31.84 -15.93 27.53
N SER A 29 32.15 -16.01 28.82
CA SER A 29 31.18 -16.40 29.88
C SER A 29 30.60 -15.20 30.62
N GLY A 30 31.16 -14.00 30.42
CA GLY A 30 30.52 -12.75 30.80
C GLY A 30 29.25 -12.57 29.97
N LYS A 31 28.08 -12.78 30.59
CA LYS A 31 26.75 -12.41 30.08
C LYS A 31 26.63 -10.90 29.85
N ASN A 32 27.39 -10.36 28.90
CA ASN A 32 27.13 -9.09 28.27
C ASN A 32 26.66 -9.40 26.85
N GLU A 33 25.37 -9.74 26.74
CA GLU A 33 24.62 -9.80 25.48
C GLU A 33 24.56 -8.47 24.73
N LYS A 34 25.32 -7.44 25.14
CA LYS A 34 25.63 -6.30 24.28
C LYS A 34 26.76 -6.70 23.33
N LYS A 35 26.48 -7.69 22.48
CA LYS A 35 27.20 -7.86 21.21
C LYS A 35 27.26 -6.49 20.55
N TYR A 36 28.44 -6.12 20.09
CA TYR A 36 28.69 -4.99 19.22
C TYR A 36 27.70 -4.99 18.05
N GLY A 37 26.54 -4.40 18.24
CA GLY A 37 25.59 -4.13 17.18
C GLY A 37 26.23 -3.07 16.32
N ALA A 38 26.82 -3.48 15.20
CA ALA A 38 27.16 -2.54 14.14
C ALA A 38 25.82 -1.97 13.62
N TYR A 39 25.44 -0.81 14.15
CA TYR A 39 24.23 -0.13 13.73
C TYR A 39 24.50 0.48 12.36
N ASN A 40 24.00 -0.16 11.30
CA ASN A 40 24.21 0.28 9.91
C ASN A 40 23.60 1.67 9.61
N SER A 41 22.74 2.22 10.47
CA SER A 41 22.21 3.58 10.37
C SER A 41 21.52 4.00 11.67
N TRP A 42 21.45 5.30 12.00
CA TRP A 42 20.60 5.79 13.10
C TRP A 42 19.12 5.44 12.89
N THR A 43 18.69 5.30 11.62
CA THR A 43 17.33 4.92 11.25
C THR A 43 16.95 3.49 11.64
N THR A 44 17.92 2.61 11.92
CA THR A 44 17.60 1.23 12.37
C THR A 44 17.21 1.15 13.84
N ASN A 45 17.51 2.18 14.64
CA ASN A 45 17.17 2.27 16.07
C ASN A 45 16.04 3.26 16.36
N PHE A 46 15.51 3.92 15.34
CA PHE A 46 14.39 4.85 15.48
C PHE A 46 13.10 4.07 15.71
N THR A 47 12.36 4.41 16.77
CA THR A 47 11.02 3.86 17.02
C THR A 47 9.98 4.83 16.47
N PRO A 48 9.27 4.49 15.38
CA PRO A 48 8.23 5.36 14.85
C PRO A 48 7.03 5.40 15.80
N SER A 49 6.25 6.49 15.74
CA SER A 49 5.01 6.64 16.50
C SER A 49 3.96 5.59 16.12
N VAL A 50 3.97 5.15 14.85
CA VAL A 50 3.16 4.06 14.33
C VAL A 50 4.07 3.11 13.57
N LYS A 51 4.02 1.82 13.90
CA LYS A 51 4.75 0.78 13.18
C LYS A 51 3.92 0.32 11.99
N TRP A 52 4.60 0.07 10.87
CA TRP A 52 3.98 -0.55 9.71
C TRP A 52 3.51 -1.97 10.04
N ASP A 53 2.22 -2.25 9.87
CA ASP A 53 1.68 -3.60 9.84
C ASP A 53 2.00 -4.24 8.50
N LYS A 54 2.88 -5.23 8.48
CA LYS A 54 3.26 -5.94 7.25
C LYS A 54 2.15 -6.83 6.69
N ASN A 55 1.24 -7.31 7.54
CA ASN A 55 0.18 -8.24 7.16
C ASN A 55 -1.20 -7.56 7.14
N TRP A 56 -1.23 -6.28 6.80
CA TRP A 56 -2.45 -5.45 6.76
C TRP A 56 -3.54 -6.00 5.83
N ASP A 57 -3.17 -6.78 4.82
CA ASP A 57 -4.07 -7.44 3.85
C ASP A 57 -4.31 -8.93 4.16
N HIS A 58 -3.76 -9.44 5.27
CA HIS A 58 -3.84 -10.84 5.69
C HIS A 58 -3.29 -11.85 4.67
N ARG A 59 -2.32 -11.44 3.86
CA ARG A 59 -1.72 -12.26 2.80
C ARG A 59 -0.22 -12.50 2.95
N GLU A 60 0.36 -12.21 4.10
CA GLU A 60 1.73 -12.64 4.42
C GLU A 60 1.82 -14.18 4.30
N PRO A 61 2.86 -14.76 3.67
CA PRO A 61 2.97 -16.21 3.48
C PRO A 61 2.71 -17.02 4.75
N GLU A 62 3.21 -16.55 5.89
CA GLU A 62 3.05 -17.15 7.21
C GLU A 62 1.59 -17.18 7.70
N SER A 63 0.73 -16.31 7.16
CA SER A 63 -0.70 -16.26 7.47
C SER A 63 -1.55 -17.16 6.58
N ILE A 64 -1.05 -17.54 5.40
CA ILE A 64 -1.78 -18.38 4.44
C ILE A 64 -1.32 -19.84 4.53
N VAL A 65 -0.02 -20.07 4.80
CA VAL A 65 0.56 -21.42 4.90
C VAL A 65 0.28 -22.01 6.27
N ARG A 66 -0.14 -23.29 6.29
CA ARG A 66 -0.39 -24.02 7.53
C ARG A 66 0.87 -24.08 8.40
N PRO A 67 0.77 -23.89 9.72
CA PRO A 67 1.90 -24.01 10.64
C PRO A 67 2.60 -25.36 10.54
N LYS A 68 3.90 -25.37 10.81
CA LYS A 68 4.68 -26.61 10.95
C LYS A 68 4.16 -27.47 12.10
N ARG A 69 4.28 -28.80 11.96
CA ARG A 69 3.81 -29.79 12.95
C ARG A 69 4.86 -30.17 13.98
N SER A 70 6.13 -30.06 13.61
CA SER A 70 7.30 -30.36 14.45
C SER A 70 8.48 -29.48 14.01
N ASP A 71 9.52 -29.45 14.84
CA ASP A 71 10.78 -28.75 14.57
C ASP A 71 11.82 -29.66 13.89
N GLU A 72 11.36 -30.73 13.22
CA GLU A 72 12.26 -31.61 12.46
C GLU A 72 12.78 -30.88 11.20
N PRO A 73 14.07 -31.03 10.85
CA PRO A 73 14.65 -30.33 9.69
C PRO A 73 13.90 -30.58 8.37
N GLU A 74 13.33 -31.78 8.19
CA GLU A 74 12.55 -32.10 6.99
C GLU A 74 11.22 -31.32 6.94
N GLU A 75 10.53 -31.18 8.08
CA GLU A 75 9.29 -30.41 8.17
C GLU A 75 9.57 -28.90 8.04
N GLU A 76 10.68 -28.42 8.59
CA GLU A 76 11.13 -27.04 8.42
C GLU A 76 11.42 -26.71 6.96
N ASN A 77 12.14 -27.58 6.25
CA ASN A 77 12.40 -27.41 4.82
C ASN A 77 11.10 -27.38 3.99
N LYS A 78 10.17 -28.32 4.24
CA LYS A 78 8.86 -28.34 3.57
C LYS A 78 8.04 -27.08 3.88
N TYR A 79 8.11 -26.56 5.09
CA TYR A 79 7.43 -25.33 5.48
C TYR A 79 8.01 -24.12 4.75
N ASN A 80 9.34 -23.99 4.73
CA ASN A 80 10.02 -22.91 4.02
C ASN A 80 9.73 -22.92 2.51
N GLU A 81 9.72 -24.10 1.88
CA GLU A 81 9.32 -24.22 0.46
C GLU A 81 7.88 -23.73 0.22
N LYS A 82 6.95 -24.01 1.14
CA LYS A 82 5.56 -23.54 1.04
C LYS A 82 5.47 -22.03 1.20
N LEU A 83 6.24 -21.45 2.13
CA LEU A 83 6.30 -20.00 2.29
C LEU A 83 6.80 -19.32 1.01
N GLU A 84 7.90 -19.81 0.42
CA GLU A 84 8.44 -19.26 -0.83
C GLU A 84 7.45 -19.39 -1.99
N LYS A 85 6.71 -20.50 -2.09
CA LYS A 85 5.65 -20.67 -3.09
C LYS A 85 4.47 -19.73 -2.87
N ALA A 86 4.17 -19.37 -1.62
CA ALA A 86 3.09 -18.46 -1.25
C ALA A 86 3.50 -16.97 -1.31
N ARG A 87 4.77 -16.65 -1.61
CA ARG A 87 5.20 -15.25 -1.78
C ARG A 87 4.60 -14.66 -3.04
N SER A 88 4.08 -13.45 -2.88
CA SER A 88 3.79 -12.57 -4.00
C SER A 88 5.08 -12.23 -4.75
N LYS A 89 5.01 -12.08 -6.08
CA LYS A 89 6.18 -11.82 -6.94
C LYS A 89 6.05 -10.56 -7.78
N ALA A 90 4.84 -10.03 -7.91
CA ALA A 90 4.52 -8.93 -8.81
C ALA A 90 3.97 -7.71 -8.06
N VAL A 91 4.16 -6.54 -8.64
CA VAL A 91 3.64 -5.27 -8.15
C VAL A 91 2.22 -5.07 -8.69
N ARG A 92 1.31 -4.59 -7.83
CA ARG A 92 -0.01 -4.13 -8.26
C ARG A 92 -0.05 -2.61 -8.24
N HIS A 93 -0.24 -2.00 -9.40
CA HIS A 93 -0.44 -0.58 -9.56
C HIS A 93 -1.93 -0.26 -9.64
N LEU A 94 -2.38 0.62 -8.73
CA LEU A 94 -3.75 1.11 -8.67
C LEU A 94 -3.74 2.60 -9.02
N PHE A 95 -4.49 2.96 -10.07
CA PHE A 95 -4.71 4.32 -10.52
C PHE A 95 -6.14 4.72 -10.17
N LEU A 96 -6.28 5.55 -9.13
CA LEU A 96 -7.56 6.03 -8.65
C LEU A 96 -7.88 7.37 -9.32
N ILE A 97 -8.99 7.43 -10.02
CA ILE A 97 -9.43 8.61 -10.78
C ILE A 97 -10.68 9.18 -10.13
N ARG A 98 -10.62 10.44 -9.66
CA ARG A 98 -11.85 11.15 -9.26
C ARG A 98 -12.66 11.45 -10.51
N HIS A 99 -13.99 11.32 -10.47
CA HIS A 99 -14.85 11.76 -11.58
C HIS A 99 -14.58 13.23 -12.01
N GLY A 100 -14.94 13.56 -13.26
CA GLY A 100 -14.90 14.93 -13.78
C GLY A 100 -15.93 15.85 -13.11
N GLN A 101 -15.85 17.17 -13.35
CA GLN A 101 -16.84 18.11 -12.85
C GLN A 101 -18.25 17.76 -13.34
N TYR A 102 -19.24 17.88 -12.47
CA TYR A 102 -20.60 17.43 -12.74
C TYR A 102 -21.65 18.41 -12.21
N ASN A 103 -22.88 18.25 -12.68
CA ASN A 103 -24.03 19.00 -12.22
C ASN A 103 -24.41 18.57 -10.80
N VAL A 104 -24.09 19.39 -9.81
CA VAL A 104 -24.45 19.14 -8.40
C VAL A 104 -25.91 19.44 -8.08
N GLN A 105 -26.61 20.17 -8.94
CA GLN A 105 -27.99 20.62 -8.72
C GLN A 105 -29.04 19.58 -9.16
N GLY A 106 -28.63 18.48 -9.80
CA GLY A 106 -29.53 17.39 -10.16
C GLY A 106 -30.16 16.74 -8.93
N GLU A 107 -31.48 16.53 -8.98
CA GLU A 107 -32.24 15.94 -7.87
C GLU A 107 -31.97 14.44 -7.78
N THR A 108 -31.93 13.77 -8.94
CA THR A 108 -31.62 12.35 -9.06
C THR A 108 -30.19 12.11 -9.52
N ASP A 109 -29.61 10.93 -9.24
CA ASP A 109 -28.26 10.61 -9.72
C ASP A 109 -28.15 10.69 -11.25
N LYS A 110 -29.23 10.35 -11.98
CA LYS A 110 -29.28 10.43 -13.45
C LYS A 110 -29.15 11.85 -14.00
N GLU A 111 -29.53 12.86 -13.22
CA GLU A 111 -29.40 14.28 -13.59
C GLU A 111 -28.03 14.87 -13.21
N ARG A 112 -27.26 14.15 -12.37
CA ARG A 112 -25.92 14.53 -11.91
C ARG A 112 -24.85 14.09 -12.91
N THR A 113 -25.07 14.45 -14.18
CA THR A 113 -24.17 14.20 -15.30
C THR A 113 -22.99 15.16 -15.31
N LEU A 114 -21.95 14.85 -16.08
CA LEU A 114 -20.80 15.73 -16.25
C LEU A 114 -21.22 17.07 -16.87
N THR A 115 -20.52 18.13 -16.48
CA THR A 115 -20.56 19.40 -17.22
C THR A 115 -19.70 19.29 -18.47
N ASP A 116 -19.79 20.26 -19.38
CA ASP A 116 -18.91 20.29 -20.56
C ASP A 116 -17.43 20.37 -20.16
N LEU A 117 -17.13 21.14 -19.10
CA LEU A 117 -15.81 21.13 -18.50
C LEU A 117 -15.43 19.75 -17.95
N GLY A 118 -16.34 19.05 -17.27
CA GLY A 118 -16.11 17.69 -16.79
C GLY A 118 -15.80 16.68 -17.88
N ARG A 119 -16.43 16.84 -19.06
CA ARG A 119 -16.14 16.01 -20.24
C ARG A 119 -14.74 16.28 -20.78
N ILE A 120 -14.34 17.55 -20.88
CA ILE A 120 -12.98 17.96 -21.29
C ILE A 120 -11.94 17.40 -20.30
N GLN A 121 -12.19 17.55 -19.00
CA GLN A 121 -11.33 17.01 -17.95
C GLN A 121 -11.12 15.49 -18.08
N ALA A 122 -12.23 14.74 -18.25
CA ALA A 122 -12.16 13.29 -18.42
C ALA A 122 -11.39 12.90 -19.69
N ASP A 123 -11.56 13.65 -20.78
CA ASP A 123 -10.86 13.43 -22.04
C ASP A 123 -9.35 13.64 -21.91
N LEU A 124 -8.94 14.77 -21.31
CA LEU A 124 -7.52 15.05 -21.01
C LEU A 124 -6.89 13.97 -20.13
N THR A 125 -7.62 13.48 -19.13
CA THR A 125 -7.15 12.36 -18.29
C THR A 125 -7.03 11.07 -19.10
N GLY A 126 -7.95 10.79 -20.01
CA GLY A 126 -7.84 9.65 -20.95
C GLY A 126 -6.59 9.74 -21.82
N GLN A 127 -6.34 10.90 -22.44
CA GLN A 127 -5.14 11.15 -23.24
C GLN A 127 -3.85 10.98 -22.41
N ARG A 128 -3.84 11.49 -21.17
CA ARG A 128 -2.71 11.33 -20.26
C ARG A 128 -2.43 9.86 -19.96
N LEU A 129 -3.46 9.08 -19.64
CA LEU A 129 -3.33 7.66 -19.36
C LEU A 129 -2.82 6.87 -20.58
N ALA A 130 -3.29 7.20 -21.78
CA ALA A 130 -2.79 6.62 -23.03
C ALA A 130 -1.31 6.94 -23.27
N SER A 131 -0.87 8.17 -22.95
CA SER A 131 0.53 8.61 -23.12
C SER A 131 1.54 7.88 -22.22
N LEU A 132 1.09 7.14 -21.21
CA LEU A 132 1.97 6.38 -20.32
C LEU A 132 2.51 5.10 -20.98
N ASP A 133 1.94 4.68 -22.12
CA ASP A 133 2.31 3.44 -22.83
C ASP A 133 2.26 2.19 -21.92
N ILE A 134 1.24 2.16 -21.07
CA ILE A 134 0.96 1.07 -20.12
C ILE A 134 -0.16 0.20 -20.71
N LYS A 135 0.03 -1.11 -20.71
CA LYS A 135 -1.08 -2.06 -20.94
C LYS A 135 -1.96 -2.12 -19.69
N TRP A 136 -3.18 -1.62 -19.80
CA TRP A 136 -4.15 -1.58 -18.71
C TRP A 136 -4.90 -2.91 -18.59
N ASP A 137 -4.91 -3.52 -17.41
CA ASP A 137 -5.53 -4.83 -17.20
C ASP A 137 -7.02 -4.75 -16.91
N LEU A 138 -7.44 -3.70 -16.19
CA LEU A 138 -8.79 -3.58 -15.67
C LEU A 138 -9.17 -2.13 -15.43
N LEU A 139 -10.37 -1.74 -15.87
CA LEU A 139 -11.02 -0.49 -15.50
C LEU A 139 -12.28 -0.80 -14.69
N VAL A 140 -12.28 -0.41 -13.42
CA VAL A 140 -13.46 -0.49 -12.55
C VAL A 140 -14.04 0.90 -12.37
N LYS A 141 -15.35 1.02 -12.48
CA LYS A 141 -16.06 2.30 -12.32
C LYS A 141 -17.18 2.19 -11.29
N SER A 142 -17.31 3.23 -10.47
CA SER A 142 -18.48 3.40 -9.61
C SER A 142 -19.76 3.47 -10.45
N THR A 143 -20.87 2.97 -9.91
CA THR A 143 -22.19 2.97 -10.54
C THR A 143 -22.88 4.33 -10.56
N MET A 144 -22.33 5.37 -9.90
CA MET A 144 -22.90 6.72 -9.98
C MET A 144 -22.64 7.37 -11.34
N THR A 145 -23.63 8.10 -11.86
CA THR A 145 -23.67 8.63 -13.24
C THR A 145 -22.42 9.40 -13.64
N ARG A 146 -21.96 10.36 -12.84
CA ARG A 146 -20.72 11.12 -13.09
C ARG A 146 -19.46 10.26 -13.23
N ALA A 147 -19.35 9.15 -12.48
CA ALA A 147 -18.22 8.23 -12.58
C ALA A 147 -18.34 7.35 -13.82
N GLN A 148 -19.56 6.91 -14.16
CA GLN A 148 -19.86 6.17 -15.38
C GLN A 148 -19.49 6.96 -16.64
N GLU A 149 -19.91 8.23 -16.71
CA GLU A 149 -19.58 9.11 -17.84
C GLU A 149 -18.08 9.40 -17.94
N THR A 150 -17.42 9.67 -16.81
CA THR A 150 -15.96 9.89 -16.77
C THR A 150 -15.21 8.67 -17.29
N ALA A 151 -15.56 7.49 -16.78
CA ALA A 151 -14.95 6.23 -17.20
C ALA A 151 -15.19 5.93 -18.69
N ALA A 152 -16.39 6.20 -19.19
CA ALA A 152 -16.73 5.99 -20.59
C ALA A 152 -15.92 6.90 -21.53
N ILE A 153 -15.60 8.12 -21.11
CA ILE A 153 -14.73 9.03 -21.88
C ILE A 153 -13.29 8.54 -21.83
N ILE A 154 -12.76 8.21 -20.64
CA ILE A 154 -11.40 7.70 -20.47
C ILE A 154 -11.18 6.44 -21.31
N ALA A 155 -12.12 5.49 -21.28
CA ALA A 155 -12.01 4.21 -21.98
C ALA A 155 -11.87 4.35 -23.51
N LYS A 156 -12.28 5.47 -24.12
CA LYS A 156 -12.08 5.71 -25.57
C LYS A 156 -10.61 5.87 -25.96
N HIS A 157 -9.76 6.23 -25.00
CA HIS A 157 -8.32 6.43 -25.20
C HIS A 157 -7.49 5.19 -24.85
N LEU A 158 -8.10 4.17 -24.25
CA LEU A 158 -7.43 2.95 -23.82
C LEU A 158 -7.61 1.83 -24.85
N ASP A 159 -6.90 0.73 -24.63
CA ASP A 159 -7.02 -0.46 -25.47
C ASP A 159 -8.47 -0.97 -25.51
N LYS A 160 -8.93 -1.37 -26.70
CA LYS A 160 -10.33 -1.79 -26.91
C LYS A 160 -10.70 -3.09 -26.19
N ASP A 161 -9.72 -3.90 -25.83
CA ASP A 161 -9.88 -5.19 -25.13
C ASP A 161 -9.78 -5.08 -23.61
N ILE A 162 -9.63 -3.86 -23.06
CA ILE A 162 -9.60 -3.66 -21.61
C ILE A 162 -10.88 -4.17 -20.96
N GLU A 163 -10.72 -4.95 -19.88
CA GLU A 163 -11.87 -5.39 -19.09
C GLU A 163 -12.48 -4.19 -18.35
N VAL A 164 -13.79 -3.98 -18.50
CA VAL A 164 -14.52 -2.91 -17.81
C VAL A 164 -15.55 -3.50 -16.85
N LYS A 165 -15.51 -3.07 -15.57
CA LYS A 165 -16.42 -3.57 -14.52
C LYS A 165 -17.12 -2.44 -13.76
N ASP A 166 -18.40 -2.64 -13.49
CA ASP A 166 -19.15 -1.80 -12.57
C ASP A 166 -18.99 -2.28 -11.13
N CYS A 167 -18.89 -1.33 -10.18
CA CYS A 167 -18.78 -1.66 -8.77
C CYS A 167 -19.50 -0.64 -7.87
N GLN A 168 -20.61 -1.08 -7.27
CA GLN A 168 -21.36 -0.31 -6.27
C GLN A 168 -20.57 -0.03 -4.99
N LEU A 169 -19.57 -0.86 -4.67
CA LEU A 169 -18.74 -0.62 -3.48
C LEU A 169 -17.92 0.69 -3.60
N LEU A 170 -17.69 1.17 -4.83
CA LEU A 170 -16.95 2.40 -5.12
C LEU A 170 -17.84 3.66 -5.18
N GLU A 171 -19.14 3.60 -4.89
CA GLU A 171 -19.99 4.79 -4.80
C GLU A 171 -19.52 5.77 -3.72
N GLU A 172 -19.83 7.06 -3.89
CA GLU A 172 -19.44 8.07 -2.91
C GLU A 172 -20.09 7.80 -1.55
N GLY A 173 -19.48 8.24 -0.47
CA GLY A 173 -20.04 8.05 0.86
C GLY A 173 -19.29 8.79 1.95
N ALA A 174 -19.76 8.61 3.18
CA ALA A 174 -19.12 9.11 4.39
C ALA A 174 -18.33 7.97 5.06
N PRO A 175 -17.01 7.84 4.84
CA PRO A 175 -16.26 6.66 5.28
C PRO A 175 -16.16 6.57 6.80
N ILE A 176 -15.72 7.63 7.47
CA ILE A 176 -15.66 7.78 8.92
C ILE A 176 -15.68 9.26 9.30
N PRO A 177 -16.00 9.63 10.56
CA PRO A 177 -15.87 11.00 11.02
C PRO A 177 -14.45 11.56 10.81
N PRO A 178 -14.31 12.75 10.20
CA PRO A 178 -13.01 13.37 9.94
C PRO A 178 -12.46 14.11 11.15
N GLU A 179 -11.14 14.25 11.19
CA GLU A 179 -10.42 15.10 12.14
C GLU A 179 -9.46 16.04 11.36
N PRO A 180 -9.61 17.37 11.43
CA PRO A 180 -10.56 18.12 12.26
C PRO A 180 -12.01 18.01 11.75
N PRO A 181 -13.01 18.22 12.63
CA PRO A 181 -14.41 18.25 12.23
C PRO A 181 -14.71 19.43 11.31
N VAL A 182 -15.63 19.21 10.35
CA VAL A 182 -15.98 20.22 9.34
C VAL A 182 -17.44 20.67 9.53
N GLY A 183 -17.63 21.93 9.93
CA GLY A 183 -18.93 22.42 10.41
C GLY A 183 -20.09 22.40 9.39
N HIS A 184 -19.82 22.42 8.10
CA HIS A 184 -20.83 22.41 7.03
C HIS A 184 -21.11 21.01 6.45
N TRP A 185 -20.32 20.00 6.85
CA TRP A 185 -20.46 18.62 6.41
C TRP A 185 -20.88 17.75 7.60
N ARG A 186 -22.17 17.41 7.67
CA ARG A 186 -22.76 16.71 8.82
C ARG A 186 -23.65 15.52 8.38
N PRO A 187 -23.07 14.45 7.84
CA PRO A 187 -23.82 13.21 7.62
C PRO A 187 -24.37 12.67 8.94
N GLU A 188 -25.50 11.97 8.89
CA GLU A 188 -26.03 11.29 10.06
C GLU A 188 -25.14 10.10 10.47
N PRO A 189 -25.08 9.74 11.77
CA PRO A 189 -24.32 8.58 12.25
C PRO A 189 -24.61 7.28 11.48
N ARG A 190 -25.88 7.03 11.13
CA ARG A 190 -26.29 5.85 10.36
C ARG A 190 -25.61 5.77 8.99
N GLN A 191 -25.40 6.91 8.34
CA GLN A 191 -24.76 6.97 7.03
C GLN A 191 -23.30 6.51 7.14
N PHE A 192 -22.57 6.96 8.17
CA PHE A 192 -21.21 6.47 8.43
C PHE A 192 -21.18 4.95 8.60
N PHE A 193 -22.10 4.35 9.35
CA PHE A 193 -22.11 2.90 9.54
C PHE A 193 -22.26 2.12 8.23
N GLN A 194 -23.18 2.57 7.36
CA GLN A 194 -23.44 1.90 6.08
C GLN A 194 -22.31 2.12 5.07
N ASP A 195 -21.89 3.37 4.90
CA ASP A 195 -20.85 3.74 3.93
C ASP A 195 -19.47 3.22 4.35
N SER A 196 -19.15 3.24 5.65
CA SER A 196 -17.87 2.73 6.17
C SER A 196 -17.68 1.26 5.81
N ALA A 197 -18.68 0.42 6.08
CA ALA A 197 -18.60 -1.01 5.78
C ALA A 197 -18.44 -1.28 4.27
N ARG A 198 -19.19 -0.53 3.44
CA ARG A 198 -19.13 -0.63 1.98
C ARG A 198 -17.76 -0.20 1.42
N ILE A 199 -17.25 0.94 1.87
CA ILE A 199 -15.97 1.48 1.42
C ILE A 199 -14.81 0.60 1.93
N GLU A 200 -14.86 0.11 3.17
CA GLU A 200 -13.88 -0.86 3.68
C GLU A 200 -13.90 -2.18 2.88
N ALA A 201 -15.07 -2.65 2.47
CA ALA A 201 -15.18 -3.81 1.59
C ALA A 201 -14.56 -3.56 0.21
N ALA A 202 -14.73 -2.36 -0.36
CA ALA A 202 -14.03 -1.96 -1.58
C ALA A 202 -12.52 -1.93 -1.39
N PHE A 203 -12.03 -1.37 -0.26
CA PHE A 203 -10.61 -1.35 0.07
C PHE A 203 -10.04 -2.77 0.08
N ARG A 204 -10.63 -3.69 0.84
CA ARG A 204 -10.18 -5.09 0.92
C ARG A 204 -10.24 -5.84 -0.41
N ARG A 205 -11.21 -5.49 -1.27
CA ARG A 205 -11.35 -6.10 -2.60
C ARG A 205 -10.24 -5.68 -3.56
N TYR A 206 -9.84 -4.41 -3.54
CA TYR A 206 -8.90 -3.88 -4.54
C TYR A 206 -7.47 -3.71 -4.01
N PHE A 207 -7.29 -3.39 -2.73
CA PHE A 207 -6.01 -3.17 -2.08
C PHE A 207 -5.55 -4.43 -1.38
N HIS A 208 -4.67 -5.17 -2.04
CA HIS A 208 -3.98 -6.34 -1.49
C HIS A 208 -2.76 -6.68 -2.36
N ARG A 209 -1.81 -7.45 -1.84
CA ARG A 209 -0.68 -7.94 -2.64
C ARG A 209 -1.11 -8.88 -3.76
N ALA A 210 -0.29 -9.00 -4.81
CA ALA A 210 -0.57 -9.91 -5.92
C ALA A 210 -0.63 -11.37 -5.43
N PRO A 211 -1.56 -12.19 -5.95
CA PRO A 211 -1.56 -13.61 -5.64
C PRO A 211 -0.27 -14.28 -6.17
N PRO A 212 0.21 -15.38 -5.58
CA PRO A 212 1.50 -15.99 -5.94
C PRO A 212 1.59 -16.50 -7.38
N GLU A 213 0.44 -16.76 -8.00
CA GLU A 213 0.30 -17.17 -9.40
C GLU A 213 0.54 -16.01 -10.38
N GLN A 214 0.36 -14.76 -9.94
CA GLN A 214 0.62 -13.58 -10.76
C GLN A 214 2.14 -13.35 -10.89
N THR A 215 2.63 -13.41 -12.12
CA THR A 215 4.07 -13.28 -12.45
C THR A 215 4.46 -11.94 -13.03
N LYS A 216 3.49 -11.15 -13.51
CA LYS A 216 3.71 -9.83 -14.11
C LYS A 216 3.02 -8.74 -13.30
N ASP A 217 3.58 -7.54 -13.34
CA ASP A 217 2.96 -6.37 -12.75
C ASP A 217 1.63 -6.06 -13.44
N THR A 218 0.66 -5.55 -12.66
CA THR A 218 -0.69 -5.25 -13.16
C THR A 218 -1.08 -3.81 -12.89
N TYR A 219 -1.86 -3.22 -13.79
CA TYR A 219 -2.28 -1.83 -13.81
C TYR A 219 -3.81 -1.75 -13.85
N THR A 220 -4.41 -1.36 -12.73
CA THR A 220 -5.86 -1.25 -12.57
C THR A 220 -6.29 0.20 -12.41
N LEU A 221 -7.26 0.63 -13.21
CA LEU A 221 -7.93 1.93 -13.08
C LEU A 221 -9.19 1.78 -12.21
N LEU A 222 -9.34 2.64 -11.21
CA LEU A 222 -10.54 2.76 -10.39
C LEU A 222 -11.12 4.17 -10.54
N VAL A 223 -12.21 4.33 -11.29
CA VAL A 223 -12.90 5.62 -11.49
C VAL A 223 -14.00 5.76 -10.44
N CYS A 224 -13.80 6.65 -9.46
CA CYS A 224 -14.70 6.82 -8.33
C CYS A 224 -14.71 8.28 -7.81
N HIS A 225 -14.69 8.47 -6.48
CA HIS A 225 -15.06 9.73 -5.84
C HIS A 225 -14.07 10.17 -4.77
N ALA A 226 -14.18 11.42 -4.34
CA ALA A 226 -13.15 12.03 -3.53
C ALA A 226 -13.03 11.36 -2.16
N ASN A 227 -14.12 11.14 -1.43
CA ASN A 227 -14.03 10.61 -0.06
C ASN A 227 -13.52 9.17 -0.06
N VAL A 228 -13.97 8.37 -1.03
CA VAL A 228 -13.48 7.01 -1.26
C VAL A 228 -11.97 6.98 -1.50
N ILE A 229 -11.46 7.80 -2.42
CA ILE A 229 -10.03 7.85 -2.75
C ILE A 229 -9.21 8.32 -1.54
N ARG A 230 -9.65 9.39 -0.86
CA ARG A 230 -8.97 9.92 0.33
C ARG A 230 -8.86 8.86 1.42
N PHE A 231 -9.95 8.17 1.70
CA PHE A 231 -9.99 7.10 2.69
C PHE A 231 -9.04 5.95 2.30
N PHE A 232 -9.07 5.52 1.03
CA PHE A 232 -8.15 4.49 0.53
C PHE A 232 -6.69 4.90 0.68
N VAL A 233 -6.33 6.15 0.36
CA VAL A 233 -4.96 6.65 0.52
C VAL A 233 -4.52 6.57 1.98
N CYS A 234 -5.35 7.06 2.92
CA CYS A 234 -5.02 7.00 4.34
C CYS A 234 -4.85 5.54 4.82
N LYS A 235 -5.80 4.66 4.46
CA LYS A 235 -5.75 3.23 4.82
C LYS A 235 -4.55 2.51 4.22
N ALA A 236 -4.29 2.70 2.93
CA ALA A 236 -3.21 2.02 2.21
C ALA A 236 -1.83 2.40 2.75
N LEU A 237 -1.67 3.66 3.19
CA LEU A 237 -0.43 4.15 3.78
C LEU A 237 -0.37 4.01 5.31
N GLN A 238 -1.40 3.41 5.92
CA GLN A 238 -1.54 3.26 7.37
C GLN A 238 -1.43 4.58 8.13
N PHE A 239 -1.89 5.67 7.51
CA PHE A 239 -2.12 6.94 8.17
C PHE A 239 -3.42 6.90 8.97
N PRO A 240 -3.58 7.76 9.99
CA PRO A 240 -4.85 7.93 10.69
C PRO A 240 -5.97 8.19 9.67
N PRO A 241 -6.96 7.29 9.55
CA PRO A 241 -7.96 7.38 8.51
C PRO A 241 -8.82 8.63 8.65
N GLU A 242 -8.95 9.20 9.85
CA GLU A 242 -9.71 10.42 10.16
C GLU A 242 -9.14 11.65 9.43
N GLY A 243 -7.89 11.59 9.00
CA GLY A 243 -7.23 12.65 8.23
C GLY A 243 -7.71 12.78 6.78
N TRP A 244 -8.65 11.94 6.33
CA TRP A 244 -9.08 11.87 4.93
C TRP A 244 -9.55 13.22 4.34
N LEU A 245 -10.22 14.08 5.12
CA LEU A 245 -10.63 15.41 4.66
C LEU A 245 -9.49 16.44 4.57
N ARG A 246 -8.29 16.12 5.05
CA ARG A 246 -7.10 16.97 4.88
C ARG A 246 -6.53 16.89 3.46
N ILE A 247 -6.96 15.92 2.68
CA ILE A 247 -6.49 15.66 1.31
C ILE A 247 -7.48 16.30 0.33
N SER A 248 -7.03 17.26 -0.47
CA SER A 248 -7.83 17.79 -1.59
C SER A 248 -7.55 17.01 -2.86
N LEU A 249 -8.59 16.68 -3.62
CA LEU A 249 -8.46 16.01 -4.91
C LEU A 249 -9.16 16.84 -5.98
N ASN A 250 -8.50 17.17 -7.09
CA ASN A 250 -9.12 17.83 -8.24
C ASN A 250 -10.01 16.86 -9.04
N HIS A 251 -11.00 17.38 -9.77
CA HIS A 251 -11.80 16.60 -10.70
C HIS A 251 -10.93 15.95 -11.77
N ALA A 252 -11.28 14.72 -12.17
CA ALA A 252 -10.52 13.91 -13.13
C ALA A 252 -9.03 13.72 -12.78
N SER A 253 -8.64 13.97 -11.52
CA SER A 253 -7.25 13.82 -11.08
C SER A 253 -6.84 12.36 -10.95
N ILE A 254 -5.54 12.10 -11.15
CA ILE A 254 -4.94 10.78 -11.06
C ILE A 254 -4.23 10.62 -9.71
N THR A 255 -4.57 9.59 -8.95
CA THR A 255 -3.83 9.17 -7.76
C THR A 255 -3.26 7.78 -8.00
N TRP A 256 -1.95 7.61 -7.85
CA TRP A 256 -1.26 6.36 -8.18
C TRP A 256 -0.65 5.73 -6.94
N ILE A 257 -1.08 4.51 -6.62
CA ILE A 257 -0.55 3.68 -5.54
C ILE A 257 0.07 2.40 -6.13
N SER A 258 1.22 1.99 -5.61
CA SER A 258 1.86 0.71 -5.92
C SER A 258 1.88 -0.17 -4.67
N ILE A 259 1.39 -1.40 -4.78
CA ILE A 259 1.44 -2.42 -3.72
C ILE A 259 2.54 -3.41 -4.11
N MET A 260 3.61 -3.40 -3.31
CA MET A 260 4.80 -4.22 -3.53
C MET A 260 4.55 -5.68 -3.11
N PRO A 261 5.33 -6.65 -3.63
CA PRO A 261 5.14 -8.07 -3.30
C PRO A 261 5.31 -8.39 -1.80
N ASN A 262 6.12 -7.60 -1.10
CA ASN A 262 6.36 -7.74 0.34
C ASN A 262 5.30 -7.05 1.22
N GLY A 263 4.20 -6.58 0.63
CA GLY A 263 3.12 -5.88 1.33
C GLY A 263 3.37 -4.38 1.52
N ASN A 264 4.56 -3.83 1.24
CA ASN A 264 4.79 -2.39 1.32
C ASN A 264 3.91 -1.64 0.30
N VAL A 265 3.44 -0.45 0.68
CA VAL A 265 2.63 0.40 -0.19
C VAL A 265 3.36 1.72 -0.47
N VAL A 266 3.36 2.15 -1.73
CA VAL A 266 3.99 3.39 -2.18
C VAL A 266 2.95 4.26 -2.88
N LEU A 267 2.70 5.46 -2.35
CA LEU A 267 1.97 6.52 -3.05
C LEU A 267 2.94 7.22 -4.01
N ARG A 268 2.73 7.03 -5.31
CA ARG A 268 3.57 7.59 -6.38
C ARG A 268 3.15 9.02 -6.73
N SER A 269 1.85 9.27 -6.72
CA SER A 269 1.29 10.59 -7.00
C SER A 269 -0.10 10.73 -6.35
N LEU A 270 -0.46 11.94 -5.94
CA LEU A 270 -1.73 12.26 -5.30
C LEU A 270 -2.36 13.46 -5.99
N SER A 271 -3.57 13.26 -6.52
CA SER A 271 -4.32 14.28 -7.27
C SER A 271 -3.55 14.96 -8.41
N ASP A 272 -2.85 14.17 -9.21
CA ASP A 272 -2.17 14.69 -10.40
C ASP A 272 -3.20 15.23 -11.41
N THR A 273 -3.03 16.50 -11.73
CA THR A 273 -3.74 17.24 -12.79
C THR A 273 -2.77 18.07 -13.62
N GLY A 274 -1.47 17.77 -13.56
CA GLY A 274 -0.44 18.50 -14.32
C GLY A 274 -0.59 18.35 -15.83
N HIS A 275 -1.35 17.36 -16.29
CA HIS A 275 -1.74 17.18 -17.70
C HIS A 275 -2.87 18.11 -18.16
N MET A 276 -3.47 18.88 -17.25
CA MET A 276 -4.53 19.84 -17.58
C MET A 276 -3.99 21.27 -17.54
N GLU A 277 -4.39 22.10 -18.51
CA GLU A 277 -4.16 23.54 -18.40
C GLU A 277 -4.88 24.10 -17.15
N PRO A 278 -4.32 25.12 -16.46
CA PRO A 278 -4.91 25.65 -15.22
C PRO A 278 -6.38 26.06 -15.33
N LYS A 279 -6.81 26.55 -16.49
CA LYS A 279 -8.20 26.96 -16.76
C LYS A 279 -9.21 25.80 -16.65
N TYR A 280 -8.75 24.55 -16.76
CA TYR A 280 -9.58 23.36 -16.69
C TYR A 280 -9.58 22.71 -15.29
N ILE A 281 -8.76 23.19 -14.35
CA ILE A 281 -8.61 22.55 -13.03
C ILE A 281 -9.70 23.06 -12.08
N THR A 282 -10.50 22.13 -11.54
CA THR A 282 -11.52 22.42 -10.51
C THR A 282 -11.50 21.35 -9.42
N SER A 283 -11.94 21.69 -8.21
CA SER A 283 -11.93 20.79 -7.04
C SER A 283 -13.22 20.79 -6.21
N ARG A 284 -14.09 21.79 -6.41
CA ARG A 284 -15.40 21.92 -5.76
C ARG A 284 -16.51 21.44 -6.67
#